data_AF-A0A2V7XK01-F1
#
_entry.id   AF-A0A2V7XK01-F1
#
_cell.length_a   1.000
_cell.length_b   1.000
_cell.length_c   1.000
_cell.angle_alpha   90.00
_cell.angle_beta   90.00
_cell.angle_gamma   90.00
#
_symmetry.space_group_name_H-M   'P 1'
#
loop_
_entity.id
_entity.type
_entity.pdbx_description
1 polymer ?
#
loop_
_entity_poly.entity_id
_entity_poly.type
_entity_poly.pdbx_seq_one_letter_code
_entity_poly.pdbx_strand_id
1 'polypeptide(L)'
;MAQENRSFDNYFGQLGAYRAARLAQFGINDQRTVDGFDPKVTLTNAHTGAKVQPFHQATVCTNNTRPDWGESHHDVALVGGDSAWATTTNFTSSSFAMSGFLDSATIASNTIDPNGTRAMGYYNEQDLPFYYDLATFFATSDTWYSPVLGNTVPNRLFLMAATSFGHEFPDGGGHPLYAAPTLFRAMNTANVSWIYYYKDSIFLSNFADFQDPAIQPKTFPVSDLMNRLAGTCSSGPCDPDKVLPEVIFIDGGAGASNTDEHPNPSVDLQRGAAYVQSIISALMASDAWKDSIFILTYDEGGGLYDHVPPVSVPLPDSYGPGQCPDPNNGSARYCATSAVGGTFNLTGF
;
A
#
# COMPACT_ATOMS: atom_id res chain seq x y z
N MET A 1 -1.83 -10.00 -1.43
CA MET A 1 -2.46 -9.02 -2.35
C MET A 1 -2.20 -7.64 -1.80
N ALA A 2 -1.79 -6.69 -2.64
CA ALA A 2 -1.61 -5.30 -2.24
C ALA A 2 -2.60 -4.39 -3.01
N GLN A 3 -3.34 -3.57 -2.27
CA GLN A 3 -4.15 -2.45 -2.77
C GLN A 3 -3.32 -1.15 -2.75
N GLU A 4 -3.85 -0.04 -3.27
CA GLU A 4 -3.13 1.24 -3.39
C GLU A 4 -3.58 2.32 -2.39
N ASN A 5 -2.60 3.10 -1.92
CA ASN A 5 -2.76 4.44 -1.31
C ASN A 5 -3.78 4.52 -0.16
N ARG A 6 -3.53 3.87 0.98
CA ARG A 6 -4.38 3.98 2.19
C ARG A 6 -3.59 4.01 3.48
N SER A 7 -3.83 5.04 4.28
CA SER A 7 -3.43 5.06 5.69
C SER A 7 -4.37 4.19 6.54
N PHE A 8 -3.87 3.75 7.69
CA PHE A 8 -4.68 2.95 8.61
C PHE A 8 -5.84 3.80 9.15
N ASP A 9 -5.58 5.04 9.54
CA ASP A 9 -6.63 5.93 10.06
C ASP A 9 -7.72 6.25 9.04
N ASN A 10 -7.39 6.34 7.74
CA ASN A 10 -8.38 6.59 6.70
C ASN A 10 -9.43 5.47 6.60
N TYR A 11 -9.02 4.20 6.72
CA TYR A 11 -9.93 3.06 6.58
C TYR A 11 -10.40 2.50 7.91
N PHE A 12 -9.51 2.39 8.89
CA PHE A 12 -9.69 1.63 10.12
C PHE A 12 -9.56 2.47 11.39
N GLY A 13 -9.37 3.79 11.30
CA GLY A 13 -9.29 4.66 12.47
C GLY A 13 -10.56 4.67 13.35
N GLN A 14 -11.71 4.20 12.82
CA GLN A 14 -12.96 4.02 13.57
C GLN A 14 -13.26 2.54 13.92
N LEU A 15 -12.35 1.61 13.65
CA LEU A 15 -12.59 0.17 13.81
C LEU A 15 -12.77 -0.25 15.28
N GLY A 16 -12.13 0.42 16.24
CA GLY A 16 -12.14 0.00 17.65
C GLY A 16 -13.55 -0.13 18.24
N ALA A 17 -14.39 0.90 18.10
CA ALA A 17 -15.75 0.89 18.62
C ALA A 17 -16.65 -0.11 17.87
N TYR A 18 -16.53 -0.17 16.54
CA TYR A 18 -17.24 -1.15 15.73
C TYR A 18 -16.91 -2.58 16.15
N ARG A 19 -15.62 -2.90 16.23
CA ARG A 19 -15.10 -4.23 16.58
C ARG A 19 -15.66 -4.71 17.91
N ALA A 20 -15.61 -3.88 18.95
CA ALA A 20 -16.14 -4.22 20.26
C ALA A 20 -17.64 -4.52 20.22
N ALA A 21 -18.42 -3.67 19.55
CA ALA A 21 -19.87 -3.85 19.42
C ALA A 21 -20.22 -5.09 18.56
N ARG A 22 -19.45 -5.33 17.50
CA ARG A 22 -19.65 -6.44 16.56
C ARG A 22 -19.35 -7.78 17.20
N LEU A 23 -18.23 -7.93 17.91
CA LEU A 23 -17.87 -9.15 18.64
C LEU A 23 -18.88 -9.48 19.75
N ALA A 24 -19.42 -8.47 20.44
CA ALA A 24 -20.45 -8.66 21.46
C ALA A 24 -21.73 -9.32 20.92
N GLN A 25 -22.10 -9.07 19.66
CA GLN A 25 -23.25 -9.72 19.01
C GLN A 25 -23.07 -11.24 18.86
N PHE A 26 -21.83 -11.72 18.85
CA PHE A 26 -21.47 -13.14 18.78
C PHE A 26 -21.06 -13.73 20.14
N GLY A 27 -21.17 -12.97 21.23
CA GLY A 27 -20.75 -13.40 22.56
C GLY A 27 -19.23 -13.54 22.71
N ILE A 28 -18.45 -12.92 21.83
CA ILE A 28 -16.98 -12.93 21.89
C ILE A 28 -16.53 -11.76 22.77
N ASN A 29 -15.84 -12.07 23.86
CA ASN A 29 -15.24 -11.07 24.75
C ASN A 29 -13.76 -10.89 24.40
N ASP A 30 -13.44 -9.84 23.65
CA ASP A 30 -12.07 -9.45 23.34
C ASP A 30 -11.84 -8.01 23.81
N GLN A 31 -10.81 -7.83 24.65
CA GLN A 31 -10.44 -6.54 25.24
C GLN A 31 -9.35 -5.82 24.44
N ARG A 32 -8.86 -6.42 23.35
CA ARG A 32 -7.93 -5.77 22.44
C ARG A 32 -8.66 -4.72 21.61
N THR A 33 -8.05 -3.55 21.49
CA THR A 33 -8.46 -2.48 20.58
C THR A 33 -7.46 -2.39 19.43
N VAL A 34 -7.83 -1.62 18.41
CA VAL A 34 -6.87 -1.05 17.46
C VAL A 34 -6.50 0.36 17.91
N ASP A 35 -5.30 0.79 17.54
CA ASP A 35 -4.89 2.19 17.63
C ASP A 35 -5.70 3.03 16.63
N GLY A 36 -6.22 4.16 17.06
CA GLY A 36 -7.10 4.99 16.25
C GLY A 36 -6.93 6.45 16.60
N PHE A 37 -7.05 7.31 15.58
CA PHE A 37 -6.84 8.75 15.74
C PHE A 37 -7.71 9.41 16.82
N ASP A 38 -7.20 10.49 17.43
CA ASP A 38 -8.00 11.40 18.25
C ASP A 38 -8.95 12.21 17.34
N PRO A 39 -10.29 12.06 17.43
CA PRO A 39 -11.22 12.82 16.59
C PRO A 39 -11.19 14.33 16.84
N LYS A 40 -10.49 14.80 17.88
CA LYS A 40 -10.31 16.22 18.19
C LYS A 40 -8.98 16.79 17.72
N VAL A 41 -8.07 15.95 17.18
CA VAL A 41 -6.82 16.42 16.60
C VAL A 41 -7.12 17.48 15.55
N THR A 42 -6.36 18.57 15.55
CA THR A 42 -6.58 19.69 14.63
C THR A 42 -5.28 19.99 13.90
N LEU A 43 -5.25 19.71 12.60
CA LEU A 43 -4.16 20.13 11.74
C LEU A 43 -4.41 21.55 11.26
N THR A 44 -3.32 22.30 11.01
CA THR A 44 -3.37 23.67 10.48
C THR A 44 -2.58 23.72 9.18
N ASN A 45 -3.24 24.11 8.09
CA ASN A 45 -2.55 24.35 6.82
C ASN A 45 -1.64 25.58 6.99
N ALA A 46 -0.34 25.44 6.75
CA ALA A 46 0.63 26.50 6.98
C ALA A 46 0.47 27.68 6.01
N HIS A 47 -0.12 27.45 4.85
CA HIS A 47 -0.28 28.44 3.79
C HIS A 47 -1.55 29.27 3.93
N THR A 48 -2.66 28.66 4.36
CA THR A 48 -3.98 29.30 4.46
C THR A 48 -4.41 29.59 5.89
N GLY A 49 -3.80 28.95 6.88
CA GLY A 49 -4.22 28.99 8.29
C GLY A 49 -5.51 28.22 8.57
N ALA A 50 -6.03 27.47 7.60
CA ALA A 50 -7.21 26.64 7.76
C ALA A 50 -6.96 25.56 8.81
N LYS A 51 -7.95 25.31 9.67
CA LYS A 51 -7.91 24.30 10.72
C LYS A 51 -8.89 23.19 10.42
N VAL A 52 -8.42 21.95 10.45
CA VAL A 52 -9.21 20.79 10.04
C VAL A 52 -9.06 19.68 11.08
N GLN A 53 -10.19 19.10 11.48
CA GLN A 53 -10.26 17.89 12.29
C GLN A 53 -10.64 16.70 11.39
N PRO A 54 -10.37 15.45 11.80
CA PRO A 54 -10.83 14.28 11.07
C PRO A 54 -12.34 14.34 10.81
N PHE A 55 -12.77 14.02 9.59
CA PHE A 55 -14.18 14.01 9.21
C PHE A 55 -14.55 12.78 8.39
N HIS A 56 -15.79 12.32 8.52
CA HIS A 56 -16.30 11.23 7.69
C HIS A 56 -16.43 11.70 6.24
N GLN A 57 -15.85 10.96 5.29
CA GLN A 57 -15.88 11.31 3.87
C GLN A 57 -17.33 11.30 3.35
N ALA A 58 -17.71 12.35 2.62
CA ALA A 58 -19.07 12.46 2.08
C ALA A 58 -19.33 11.53 0.89
N THR A 59 -18.27 11.00 0.26
CA THR A 59 -18.34 10.15 -0.92
C THR A 59 -17.26 9.07 -0.87
N VAL A 60 -17.53 7.93 -1.50
CA VAL A 60 -16.58 6.82 -1.69
C VAL A 60 -15.65 7.00 -2.91
N CYS A 61 -15.74 8.15 -3.58
CA CYS A 61 -14.79 8.61 -4.60
C CYS A 61 -13.96 9.73 -4.00
N THR A 62 -12.64 9.63 -4.02
CA THR A 62 -11.74 10.69 -3.53
C THR A 62 -10.67 10.99 -4.57
N ASN A 63 -10.32 12.27 -4.75
CA ASN A 63 -9.17 12.61 -5.58
C ASN A 63 -7.90 12.09 -4.94
N ASN A 64 -6.95 11.73 -5.79
CA ASN A 64 -5.60 11.47 -5.35
C ASN A 64 -4.99 12.69 -4.63
N THR A 65 -4.29 12.38 -3.56
CA THR A 65 -3.31 13.27 -2.91
C THR A 65 -1.98 13.10 -3.63
N ARG A 66 -0.91 13.77 -3.18
CA ARG A 66 0.45 13.51 -3.67
C ARG A 66 1.23 12.68 -2.64
N PRO A 67 1.30 11.35 -2.79
CA PRO A 67 2.20 10.52 -1.97
C PRO A 67 3.64 10.51 -2.53
N ASP A 68 4.12 11.62 -3.09
CA ASP A 68 5.48 11.70 -3.62
C ASP A 68 6.49 11.81 -2.46
N TRP A 69 7.78 11.58 -2.73
CA TRP A 69 8.81 11.56 -1.68
C TRP A 69 8.80 12.85 -0.83
N GLY A 70 8.85 14.01 -1.48
CA GLY A 70 8.92 15.30 -0.77
C GLY A 70 7.67 15.56 0.06
N GLU A 71 6.51 15.34 -0.55
CA GLU A 71 5.20 15.48 0.06
C GLU A 71 5.01 14.53 1.26
N SER A 72 5.37 13.25 1.13
CA SER A 72 5.25 12.26 2.21
C SER A 72 6.15 12.58 3.40
N HIS A 73 7.35 13.12 3.16
CA HIS A 73 8.24 13.60 4.23
C HIS A 73 7.75 14.90 4.87
N HIS A 74 7.07 15.75 4.10
CA HIS A 74 6.41 16.94 4.63
C HIS A 74 5.21 16.56 5.49
N ASP A 75 4.42 15.56 5.10
CA ASP A 75 3.23 15.08 5.84
C ASP A 75 3.56 14.68 7.28
N VAL A 76 4.58 13.83 7.41
CA VAL A 76 5.02 13.33 8.72
C VAL A 76 5.72 14.41 9.55
N ALA A 77 6.16 15.53 8.93
CA ALA A 77 6.82 16.72 9.48
C ALA A 77 7.63 16.50 10.76
N LEU A 78 8.94 16.74 10.76
CA LEU A 78 9.68 16.68 12.03
C LEU A 78 9.24 17.76 13.02
N VAL A 79 9.36 17.47 14.32
CA VAL A 79 9.29 18.49 15.37
C VAL A 79 10.40 19.52 15.13
N GLY A 80 10.02 20.78 14.88
CA GLY A 80 10.92 21.83 14.40
C GLY A 80 10.78 22.16 12.91
N GLY A 81 9.86 21.48 12.21
CA GLY A 81 9.54 21.68 10.80
C GLY A 81 10.60 21.12 9.85
N ASP A 82 10.43 21.39 8.55
CA ASP A 82 11.28 20.78 7.50
C ASP A 82 12.78 21.08 7.67
N SER A 83 13.14 22.20 8.28
CA SER A 83 14.55 22.53 8.54
C SER A 83 15.26 21.53 9.47
N ALA A 84 14.51 20.80 10.30
CA ALA A 84 15.06 19.78 11.19
C ALA A 84 15.59 18.56 10.44
N TRP A 85 15.18 18.34 9.18
CA TRP A 85 15.70 17.25 8.35
C TRP A 85 17.20 17.39 8.05
N ALA A 86 17.72 18.63 8.04
CA ALA A 86 19.14 18.89 7.81
C ALA A 86 20.05 18.58 9.02
N THR A 87 19.48 18.44 10.21
CA THR A 87 20.25 18.31 11.47
C THR A 87 19.91 17.05 12.27
N THR A 88 18.76 16.43 12.02
CA THR A 88 18.33 15.21 12.69
C THR A 88 19.00 13.99 12.07
N THR A 89 19.77 13.25 12.87
CA THR A 89 20.49 12.04 12.42
C THR A 89 20.01 10.76 13.11
N ASN A 90 19.22 10.89 14.18
CA ASN A 90 18.59 9.77 14.88
C ASN A 90 17.10 10.07 15.03
N PHE A 91 16.27 9.20 14.48
CA PHE A 91 14.83 9.37 14.41
C PHE A 91 14.15 8.43 15.40
N THR A 92 13.20 8.99 16.15
CA THR A 92 12.32 8.26 17.07
C THR A 92 10.89 8.67 16.78
N SER A 93 9.89 7.96 17.31
CA SER A 93 8.49 8.37 17.15
C SER A 93 8.23 9.82 17.59
N SER A 94 8.91 10.28 18.66
CA SER A 94 8.82 11.67 19.14
C SER A 94 9.48 12.72 18.26
N SER A 95 10.23 12.31 17.23
CA SER A 95 10.83 13.20 16.25
C SER A 95 9.81 13.73 15.24
N PHE A 96 8.68 13.04 15.07
CA PHE A 96 7.65 13.35 14.07
C PHE A 96 6.46 14.06 14.72
N ALA A 97 5.97 15.11 14.05
CA ALA A 97 4.82 15.90 14.47
C ALA A 97 3.52 15.45 13.79
N MET A 98 3.61 14.71 12.67
CA MET A 98 2.46 14.19 11.92
C MET A 98 1.45 15.28 11.55
N SER A 99 1.95 16.43 11.10
CA SER A 99 1.14 17.66 11.00
C SER A 99 1.09 18.30 9.62
N GLY A 100 1.88 17.84 8.65
CA GLY A 100 2.02 18.47 7.32
C GLY A 100 0.98 18.04 6.27
N PHE A 101 0.11 17.09 6.60
CA PHE A 101 -0.84 16.47 5.66
C PHE A 101 -1.73 17.46 4.90
N LEU A 102 -2.06 18.63 5.47
CA LEU A 102 -2.89 19.64 4.79
C LEU A 102 -2.12 20.44 3.72
N ASP A 103 -0.79 20.45 3.79
CA ASP A 103 0.06 21.26 2.91
C ASP A 103 0.45 20.49 1.64
N SER A 104 0.50 19.16 1.69
CA SER A 104 0.93 18.30 0.57
C SER A 104 -0.20 17.72 -0.27
N ALA A 105 -1.45 17.74 0.22
CA ALA A 105 -2.60 16.99 -0.31
C ALA A 105 -3.15 17.52 -1.66
N THR A 106 -2.29 17.88 -2.61
CA THR A 106 -2.66 18.62 -3.83
C THR A 106 -2.08 18.02 -5.12
N ILE A 107 -2.65 16.91 -5.60
CA ILE A 107 -2.73 16.67 -7.06
C ILE A 107 -3.85 17.51 -7.65
N ALA A 108 -4.95 17.65 -6.91
CA ALA A 108 -6.07 18.50 -7.29
C ALA A 108 -5.64 19.98 -7.33
N SER A 109 -6.19 20.74 -8.28
CA SER A 109 -6.02 22.19 -8.31
C SER A 109 -6.39 22.80 -6.96
N ASN A 110 -5.63 23.83 -6.54
CA ASN A 110 -5.97 24.68 -5.39
C ASN A 110 -7.40 25.28 -5.46
N THR A 111 -8.06 25.24 -6.61
CA THR A 111 -9.46 25.65 -6.76
C THR A 111 -10.47 24.63 -6.25
N ILE A 112 -10.10 23.35 -6.14
CA ILE A 112 -10.97 22.25 -5.69
C ILE A 112 -10.79 21.97 -4.20
N ASP A 113 -9.56 21.98 -3.71
CA ASP A 113 -9.23 21.77 -2.30
C ASP A 113 -8.11 22.72 -1.85
N PRO A 114 -8.39 24.03 -1.72
CA PRO A 114 -7.39 25.05 -1.40
C PRO A 114 -6.68 24.84 -0.05
N ASN A 115 -7.25 24.01 0.82
CA ASN A 115 -6.76 23.79 2.18
C ASN A 115 -6.20 22.38 2.42
N GLY A 116 -6.15 21.53 1.38
CA GLY A 116 -5.73 20.13 1.49
C GLY A 116 -6.57 19.28 2.44
N THR A 117 -7.83 19.69 2.67
CA THR A 117 -8.70 19.12 3.71
C THR A 117 -8.96 17.63 3.51
N ARG A 118 -8.93 17.12 2.26
CA ARG A 118 -9.23 15.71 1.96
C ARG A 118 -8.36 14.70 2.70
N ALA A 119 -7.12 15.06 3.04
CA ALA A 119 -6.21 14.17 3.74
C ALA A 119 -6.77 13.75 5.11
N MET A 120 -7.58 14.61 5.74
CA MET A 120 -8.18 14.35 7.06
C MET A 120 -9.47 13.54 7.01
N GLY A 121 -9.95 13.15 5.82
CA GLY A 121 -11.17 12.38 5.73
C GLY A 121 -10.96 10.91 6.06
N TYR A 122 -11.92 10.27 6.73
CA TYR A 122 -11.92 8.84 7.04
C TYR A 122 -13.22 8.16 6.58
N TYR A 123 -13.19 6.84 6.46
CA TYR A 123 -14.32 5.97 6.21
C TYR A 123 -14.65 5.12 7.44
N ASN A 124 -15.86 4.58 7.48
CA ASN A 124 -16.29 3.68 8.56
C ASN A 124 -17.01 2.44 8.01
N GLU A 125 -17.65 1.66 8.90
CA GLU A 125 -18.36 0.44 8.55
C GLU A 125 -19.52 0.63 7.56
N GLN A 126 -20.04 1.85 7.43
CA GLN A 126 -21.13 2.16 6.50
C GLN A 126 -20.62 2.22 5.06
N ASP A 127 -19.36 2.60 4.86
CA ASP A 127 -18.72 2.66 3.55
C ASP A 127 -17.97 1.36 3.22
N LEU A 128 -17.35 0.74 4.22
CA LEU A 128 -16.43 -0.40 4.08
C LEU A 128 -16.84 -1.60 4.95
N PRO A 129 -18.10 -2.09 4.89
CA PRO A 129 -18.59 -3.10 5.80
C PRO A 129 -17.80 -4.41 5.75
N PHE A 130 -17.38 -4.84 4.55
CA PHE A 130 -16.60 -6.05 4.39
C PHE A 130 -15.24 -5.97 5.09
N TYR A 131 -14.52 -4.85 4.93
CA TYR A 131 -13.21 -4.67 5.57
C TYR A 131 -13.33 -4.54 7.09
N TYR A 132 -14.36 -3.87 7.59
CA TYR A 132 -14.61 -3.79 9.02
C TYR A 132 -14.90 -5.16 9.65
N ASP A 133 -15.70 -6.01 8.99
CA ASP A 133 -15.92 -7.39 9.43
C ASP A 133 -14.63 -8.23 9.29
N LEU A 134 -13.91 -8.13 8.17
CA LEU A 134 -12.66 -8.84 7.94
C LEU A 134 -11.63 -8.53 9.05
N ALA A 135 -11.41 -7.25 9.35
CA ALA A 135 -10.47 -6.81 10.39
C ALA A 135 -10.97 -7.12 11.82
N THR A 136 -12.28 -7.27 12.00
CA THR A 136 -12.86 -7.65 13.30
C THR A 136 -12.63 -9.13 13.63
N PHE A 137 -12.82 -10.01 12.65
CA PHE A 137 -12.83 -11.47 12.85
C PHE A 137 -11.51 -12.16 12.53
N PHE A 138 -10.57 -11.49 11.85
CA PHE A 138 -9.24 -12.01 11.54
C PHE A 138 -8.14 -11.19 12.22
N ALA A 139 -6.88 -11.59 12.01
CA ALA A 139 -5.75 -10.84 12.52
C ALA A 139 -5.60 -9.53 11.75
N THR A 140 -5.37 -8.43 12.47
CA THR A 140 -5.12 -7.10 11.92
C THR A 140 -3.90 -6.51 12.61
N SER A 141 -3.05 -5.87 11.83
CA SER A 141 -1.92 -5.07 12.31
C SER A 141 -2.26 -3.60 12.12
N ASP A 142 -2.24 -2.84 13.21
CA ASP A 142 -2.36 -1.38 13.25
C ASP A 142 -0.97 -0.69 13.27
N THR A 143 0.11 -1.46 13.21
CA THR A 143 1.49 -0.98 13.09
C THR A 143 2.20 -1.62 11.89
N TRP A 144 1.60 -1.50 10.70
CA TRP A 144 2.19 -1.92 9.42
C TRP A 144 2.52 -0.70 8.58
N TYR A 145 3.75 -0.62 8.09
CA TYR A 145 4.27 0.58 7.44
C TYR A 145 4.72 0.29 6.00
N SER A 146 4.66 1.31 5.15
CA SER A 146 5.19 1.26 3.79
C SER A 146 6.72 1.42 3.83
N PRO A 147 7.50 0.52 3.21
CA PRO A 147 8.95 0.54 3.25
C PRO A 147 9.61 1.84 2.77
N VAL A 148 8.91 2.73 2.09
CA VAL A 148 9.41 4.08 1.78
C VAL A 148 8.27 5.07 1.98
N LEU A 149 8.55 6.22 2.60
CA LEU A 149 7.67 7.39 2.54
C LEU A 149 7.71 7.97 1.13
N GLY A 150 6.86 7.42 0.26
CA GLY A 150 6.80 7.76 -1.14
C GLY A 150 5.78 6.89 -1.85
N ASN A 151 5.71 7.03 -3.16
CA ASN A 151 4.61 6.49 -3.94
C ASN A 151 4.70 4.97 -4.17
N THR A 152 3.70 4.49 -4.90
CA THR A 152 3.48 3.10 -5.29
C THR A 152 4.71 2.39 -5.83
N VAL A 153 5.51 3.01 -6.71
CA VAL A 153 6.56 2.27 -7.44
C VAL A 153 7.68 1.80 -6.51
N PRO A 154 8.40 2.66 -5.74
CA PRO A 154 9.38 2.22 -4.76
C PRO A 154 8.83 1.19 -3.77
N ASN A 155 7.62 1.39 -3.26
CA ASN A 155 7.01 0.45 -2.30
C ASN A 155 6.68 -0.91 -2.94
N ARG A 156 6.23 -0.94 -4.20
CA ARG A 156 6.05 -2.19 -4.94
C ARG A 156 7.38 -2.85 -5.32
N LEU A 157 8.46 -2.11 -5.50
CA LEU A 157 9.79 -2.71 -5.63
C LEU A 157 10.15 -3.48 -4.36
N PHE A 158 9.91 -2.92 -3.17
CA PHE A 158 10.07 -3.65 -1.91
C PHE A 158 9.19 -4.90 -1.82
N LEU A 159 7.93 -4.84 -2.26
CA LEU A 159 7.05 -6.03 -2.29
C LEU A 159 7.59 -7.14 -3.19
N MET A 160 8.30 -6.80 -4.27
CA MET A 160 8.84 -7.78 -5.22
C MET A 160 10.27 -8.23 -4.92
N ALA A 161 11.11 -7.37 -4.34
CA ALA A 161 12.56 -7.55 -4.24
C ALA A 161 13.14 -7.26 -2.85
N ALA A 162 12.30 -6.91 -1.87
CA ALA A 162 12.70 -6.48 -0.52
C ALA A 162 13.64 -5.26 -0.49
N THR A 163 13.71 -4.51 -1.59
CA THR A 163 14.44 -3.24 -1.73
C THR A 163 13.82 -2.41 -2.84
N SER A 164 13.92 -1.07 -2.73
CA SER A 164 13.70 -0.19 -3.88
C SER A 164 14.93 -0.05 -4.76
N PHE A 165 16.07 -0.66 -4.39
CA PHE A 165 17.34 -0.59 -5.09
C PHE A 165 17.84 0.86 -5.27
N GLY A 166 17.46 1.75 -4.34
CA GLY A 166 17.76 3.17 -4.39
C GLY A 166 16.74 4.01 -5.17
N HIS A 167 15.68 3.42 -5.73
CA HIS A 167 14.60 4.19 -6.37
C HIS A 167 13.73 4.89 -5.31
N GLU A 168 13.48 6.17 -5.52
CA GLU A 168 12.64 7.02 -4.67
C GLU A 168 11.41 7.60 -5.40
N PHE A 169 11.40 7.53 -6.73
CA PHE A 169 10.30 7.99 -7.59
C PHE A 169 9.95 6.94 -8.66
N PRO A 170 8.76 7.06 -9.28
CA PRO A 170 8.38 6.23 -10.42
C PRO A 170 9.28 6.62 -11.59
N ASP A 171 9.94 5.63 -12.18
CA ASP A 171 10.69 5.88 -13.40
C ASP A 171 9.74 6.14 -14.57
N GLY A 172 10.17 7.03 -15.46
CA GLY A 172 9.41 7.35 -16.67
C GLY A 172 9.16 6.12 -17.54
N GLY A 173 8.08 6.15 -18.32
CA GLY A 173 7.78 5.08 -19.27
C GLY A 173 8.97 4.80 -20.22
N GLY A 174 9.26 3.51 -20.41
CA GLY A 174 10.43 3.07 -21.18
C GLY A 174 11.72 2.96 -20.38
N HIS A 175 11.65 3.01 -19.05
CA HIS A 175 12.79 2.73 -18.18
C HIS A 175 13.38 1.33 -18.45
N PRO A 176 14.70 1.14 -18.24
CA PRO A 176 15.29 -0.19 -18.25
C PRO A 176 14.66 -1.08 -17.19
N LEU A 177 14.67 -2.39 -17.41
CA LEU A 177 14.16 -3.33 -16.41
C LEU A 177 14.99 -3.25 -15.13
N TYR A 178 14.29 -3.25 -13.98
CA TYR A 178 14.92 -3.26 -12.67
C TYR A 178 15.79 -4.51 -12.50
N ALA A 179 17.04 -4.32 -12.12
CA ALA A 179 18.03 -5.36 -11.95
C ALA A 179 17.98 -6.03 -10.56
N ALA A 180 17.23 -5.45 -9.62
CA ALA A 180 17.05 -6.00 -8.29
C ALA A 180 16.50 -7.44 -8.35
N PRO A 181 17.15 -8.43 -7.70
CA PRO A 181 16.68 -9.80 -7.65
C PRO A 181 15.32 -9.91 -6.95
N THR A 182 14.38 -10.60 -7.56
CA THR A 182 13.02 -10.72 -7.06
C THR A 182 12.83 -11.92 -6.13
N LEU A 183 11.79 -11.86 -5.30
CA LEU A 183 11.29 -12.97 -4.50
C LEU A 183 10.97 -14.20 -5.37
N PHE A 184 10.52 -14.00 -6.61
CA PHE A 184 10.19 -15.08 -7.55
C PHE A 184 11.43 -15.89 -7.96
N ARG A 185 12.55 -15.21 -8.18
CA ARG A 185 13.86 -15.88 -8.38
C ARG A 185 14.29 -16.63 -7.12
N ALA A 186 14.10 -16.05 -5.94
CA ALA A 186 14.41 -16.71 -4.68
C ALA A 186 13.57 -17.99 -4.48
N MET A 187 12.27 -17.95 -4.77
CA MET A 187 11.38 -19.11 -4.71
C MET A 187 11.75 -20.19 -5.73
N ASN A 188 12.13 -19.81 -6.96
CA ASN A 188 12.66 -20.77 -7.95
C ASN A 188 13.93 -21.47 -7.44
N THR A 189 14.86 -20.71 -6.83
CA THR A 189 16.11 -21.26 -6.27
C THR A 189 15.83 -22.21 -5.10
N ALA A 190 14.84 -21.88 -4.27
CA ALA A 190 14.42 -22.68 -3.12
C ALA A 190 13.49 -23.85 -3.48
N ASN A 191 13.11 -24.00 -4.76
CA ASN A 191 12.13 -24.98 -5.23
C ASN A 191 10.76 -24.85 -4.51
N VAL A 192 10.35 -23.62 -4.20
CA VAL A 192 9.01 -23.29 -3.69
C VAL A 192 8.10 -23.04 -4.89
N SER A 193 6.94 -23.69 -4.92
CA SER A 193 5.95 -23.50 -5.97
C SER A 193 5.23 -22.17 -5.81
N TRP A 194 5.07 -21.43 -6.91
CA TRP A 194 4.41 -20.13 -6.89
C TRP A 194 3.71 -19.80 -8.20
N ILE A 195 2.67 -18.97 -8.10
CA ILE A 195 1.98 -18.34 -9.24
C ILE A 195 1.73 -16.86 -8.94
N TYR A 196 1.90 -16.02 -9.97
CA TYR A 196 1.52 -14.61 -9.94
C TYR A 196 0.23 -14.41 -10.74
N TYR A 197 -0.82 -13.94 -10.08
CA TYR A 197 -2.09 -13.61 -10.71
C TYR A 197 -2.23 -12.12 -10.95
N TYR A 198 -2.67 -11.77 -12.16
CA TYR A 198 -2.89 -10.38 -12.57
C TYR A 198 -4.32 -10.12 -13.02
N LYS A 199 -4.78 -8.89 -12.83
CA LYS A 199 -6.09 -8.44 -13.33
C LYS A 199 -5.97 -7.57 -14.57
N ASP A 200 -5.14 -6.53 -14.50
CA ASP A 200 -4.98 -5.56 -15.59
C ASP A 200 -3.57 -5.56 -16.16
N SER A 201 -2.55 -5.53 -15.30
CA SER A 201 -1.16 -5.47 -15.68
C SER A 201 -0.31 -6.38 -14.78
N ILE A 202 0.91 -6.69 -15.22
CA ILE A 202 1.86 -7.54 -14.49
C ILE A 202 2.96 -6.62 -13.98
N PHE A 203 2.91 -6.15 -12.73
CA PHE A 203 3.97 -5.28 -12.20
C PHE A 203 5.35 -5.95 -12.24
N LEU A 204 5.40 -7.28 -12.08
CA LEU A 204 6.63 -8.07 -12.20
C LEU A 204 7.33 -7.90 -13.56
N SER A 205 6.62 -7.52 -14.64
CA SER A 205 7.23 -7.34 -15.96
C SER A 205 8.21 -6.17 -16.05
N ASN A 206 8.28 -5.33 -15.02
CA ASN A 206 9.25 -4.26 -14.91
C ASN A 206 10.65 -4.74 -14.47
N PHE A 207 10.80 -6.01 -14.06
CA PHE A 207 12.06 -6.57 -13.57
C PHE A 207 12.77 -7.41 -14.64
N ALA A 208 14.11 -7.42 -14.60
CA ALA A 208 14.93 -8.22 -15.49
C ALA A 208 14.66 -9.73 -15.31
N ASP A 209 14.38 -10.17 -14.08
CA ASP A 209 13.99 -11.53 -13.73
C ASP A 209 12.75 -12.01 -14.53
N PHE A 210 11.87 -11.11 -14.98
CA PHE A 210 10.71 -11.51 -15.79
C PHE A 210 11.07 -12.04 -17.17
N GLN A 211 12.30 -11.81 -17.65
CA GLN A 211 12.81 -12.40 -18.89
C GLN A 211 13.24 -13.87 -18.72
N ASP A 212 13.34 -14.37 -17.49
CA ASP A 212 13.67 -15.77 -17.22
C ASP A 212 12.52 -16.69 -17.66
N PRO A 213 12.77 -17.68 -18.54
CA PRO A 213 11.76 -18.67 -18.96
C PRO A 213 11.23 -19.53 -17.80
N ALA A 214 11.87 -19.55 -16.63
CA ALA A 214 11.38 -20.18 -15.41
C ALA A 214 10.46 -19.27 -14.57
N ILE A 215 10.32 -18.00 -14.92
CA ILE A 215 9.51 -17.00 -14.20
C ILE A 215 8.32 -16.56 -15.05
N GLN A 216 8.55 -16.08 -16.27
CA GLN A 216 7.51 -15.49 -17.13
C GLN A 216 6.25 -16.36 -17.29
N PRO A 217 6.35 -17.69 -17.54
CA PRO A 217 5.17 -18.52 -17.81
C PRO A 217 4.30 -18.81 -16.56
N LYS A 218 4.73 -18.38 -15.36
CA LYS A 218 4.00 -18.57 -14.10
C LYS A 218 3.07 -17.39 -13.79
N THR A 219 2.63 -16.68 -14.82
CA THR A 219 1.71 -15.55 -14.73
C THR A 219 0.37 -15.89 -15.35
N PHE A 220 -0.72 -15.65 -14.63
CA PHE A 220 -2.07 -16.01 -15.07
C PHE A 220 -3.07 -14.91 -14.74
N PRO A 221 -4.15 -14.75 -15.53
CA PRO A 221 -5.21 -13.84 -15.15
C PRO A 221 -5.90 -14.33 -13.86
N VAL A 222 -6.39 -13.43 -13.02
CA VAL A 222 -7.10 -13.78 -11.77
C VAL A 222 -8.31 -14.68 -12.01
N SER A 223 -8.90 -14.69 -13.20
CA SER A 223 -9.94 -15.66 -13.56
C SER A 223 -9.47 -17.11 -13.47
N ASP A 224 -8.19 -17.41 -13.69
CA ASP A 224 -7.61 -18.74 -13.47
C ASP A 224 -7.60 -19.10 -11.98
N LEU A 225 -7.21 -18.17 -11.10
CA LEU A 225 -7.29 -18.36 -9.65
C LEU A 225 -8.73 -18.65 -9.21
N MET A 226 -9.70 -17.85 -9.68
CA MET A 226 -11.10 -18.02 -9.33
C MET A 226 -11.65 -19.37 -9.79
N ASN A 227 -11.25 -19.83 -10.98
CA ASN A 227 -11.62 -21.16 -11.49
C ASN A 227 -11.02 -22.28 -10.63
N ARG A 228 -9.74 -22.18 -10.25
CA ARG A 228 -9.09 -23.16 -9.36
C ARG A 228 -9.73 -23.21 -7.98
N LEU A 229 -10.04 -22.07 -7.38
CA LEU A 229 -10.75 -21.99 -6.09
C LEU A 229 -12.15 -22.61 -6.18
N ALA A 230 -12.81 -22.50 -7.33
CA ALA A 230 -14.09 -23.16 -7.62
C ALA A 230 -13.94 -24.65 -8.01
N GLY A 231 -12.74 -25.23 -7.94
CA GLY A 231 -12.50 -26.64 -8.29
C GLY A 231 -12.59 -26.94 -9.78
N THR A 232 -12.42 -25.94 -10.64
CA THR A 232 -12.49 -26.06 -12.10
C THR A 232 -11.13 -25.74 -12.72
N CYS A 233 -10.40 -26.75 -13.17
CA CYS A 233 -9.12 -26.60 -13.86
C CYS A 233 -9.27 -26.83 -15.37
N SER A 234 -8.24 -26.47 -16.14
CA SER A 234 -8.23 -26.65 -17.60
C SER A 234 -8.38 -28.11 -18.06
N SER A 235 -7.98 -29.08 -17.22
CA SER A 235 -8.11 -30.51 -17.45
C SER A 235 -9.42 -31.13 -16.92
N GLY A 236 -10.33 -30.32 -16.38
CA GLY A 236 -11.57 -30.75 -15.73
C GLY A 236 -11.61 -30.40 -14.24
N PRO A 237 -12.53 -31.01 -13.47
CA PRO A 237 -12.62 -30.79 -12.04
C PRO A 237 -11.30 -31.07 -11.32
N CYS A 238 -10.97 -30.26 -10.32
CA CYS A 238 -9.75 -30.39 -9.55
C CYS A 238 -9.99 -30.04 -8.07
N ASP A 239 -9.10 -30.54 -7.21
CA ASP A 239 -9.07 -30.20 -5.79
C ASP A 239 -8.27 -28.90 -5.60
N PRO A 240 -8.90 -27.79 -5.16
CA PRO A 240 -8.20 -26.52 -4.92
C PRO A 240 -6.98 -26.68 -4.00
N ASP A 241 -7.06 -27.54 -2.98
CA ASP A 241 -6.02 -27.79 -1.97
C ASP A 241 -4.79 -28.53 -2.55
N LYS A 242 -4.89 -29.06 -3.78
CA LYS A 242 -3.80 -29.80 -4.46
C LYS A 242 -3.24 -29.08 -5.67
N VAL A 243 -4.02 -28.20 -6.29
CA VAL A 243 -3.63 -27.53 -7.55
C VAL A 243 -3.13 -26.10 -7.37
N LEU A 244 -3.41 -25.48 -6.22
CA LEU A 244 -2.83 -24.18 -5.88
C LEU A 244 -1.35 -24.35 -5.47
N PRO A 245 -0.49 -23.38 -5.82
CA PRO A 245 0.90 -23.40 -5.40
C PRO A 245 1.04 -23.01 -3.92
N GLU A 246 2.23 -23.25 -3.35
CA GLU A 246 2.56 -22.84 -1.97
C GLU A 246 2.49 -21.32 -1.76
N VAL A 247 2.88 -20.53 -2.78
CA VAL A 247 2.83 -19.06 -2.71
C VAL A 247 2.03 -18.49 -3.87
N ILE A 248 1.03 -17.67 -3.55
CA ILE A 248 0.22 -16.94 -4.52
C ILE A 248 0.46 -15.46 -4.35
N PHE A 249 0.90 -14.79 -5.42
CA PHE A 249 0.88 -13.34 -5.51
C PHE A 249 -0.34 -12.89 -6.31
N ILE A 250 -1.03 -11.86 -5.86
CA ILE A 250 -2.20 -11.28 -6.56
C ILE A 250 -1.96 -9.79 -6.70
N ASP A 251 -1.87 -9.33 -7.95
CA ASP A 251 -1.85 -7.91 -8.29
C ASP A 251 -3.24 -7.29 -8.08
N GLY A 252 -3.31 -6.11 -7.46
CA GLY A 252 -4.56 -5.42 -7.12
C GLY A 252 -5.41 -4.99 -8.33
N GLY A 253 -4.84 -5.04 -9.54
CA GLY A 253 -5.52 -4.59 -10.75
C GLY A 253 -5.38 -3.09 -10.95
N ALA A 254 -4.12 -2.64 -10.90
CA ALA A 254 -3.75 -1.27 -11.24
C ALA A 254 -3.86 -1.07 -12.75
N GLY A 255 -4.95 -0.43 -13.18
CA GLY A 255 -5.28 -0.27 -14.59
C GLY A 255 -6.75 0.00 -14.87
N ALA A 256 -7.21 -0.41 -16.05
CA ALA A 256 -8.54 -0.07 -16.56
C ALA A 256 -9.71 -0.63 -15.73
N SER A 257 -9.47 -1.65 -14.90
CA SER A 257 -10.50 -2.21 -14.04
C SER A 257 -10.80 -1.32 -12.83
N ASN A 258 -9.88 -0.45 -12.41
CA ASN A 258 -10.01 0.39 -11.21
C ASN A 258 -10.44 -0.43 -9.97
N THR A 259 -9.72 -1.51 -9.67
CA THR A 259 -10.00 -2.41 -8.53
C THR A 259 -8.89 -2.45 -7.48
N ASP A 260 -7.86 -1.64 -7.71
CA ASP A 260 -6.69 -1.42 -6.87
C ASP A 260 -6.93 -0.38 -5.77
N GLU A 261 -8.16 0.14 -5.67
CA GLU A 261 -8.54 1.18 -4.70
C GLU A 261 -7.77 2.49 -4.84
N HIS A 262 -6.97 2.70 -5.88
CA HIS A 262 -6.23 3.95 -6.02
C HIS A 262 -7.21 5.16 -6.03
N PRO A 263 -6.98 6.20 -5.20
CA PRO A 263 -7.77 7.43 -5.18
C PRO A 263 -7.92 8.05 -6.57
N ASN A 264 -9.16 8.10 -7.08
CA ASN A 264 -9.46 8.77 -8.33
C ASN A 264 -10.88 9.34 -8.25
N PRO A 265 -11.11 10.59 -8.70
CA PRO A 265 -12.44 11.22 -8.65
C PRO A 265 -13.53 10.40 -9.35
N SER A 266 -13.14 9.57 -10.31
CA SER A 266 -14.04 8.75 -11.13
C SER A 266 -14.10 7.29 -10.68
N VAL A 267 -13.42 6.94 -9.57
CA VAL A 267 -13.33 5.56 -9.07
C VAL A 267 -13.98 5.46 -7.70
N ASP A 268 -14.97 4.57 -7.63
CA ASP A 268 -15.60 4.16 -6.40
C ASP A 268 -14.71 3.12 -5.69
N LEU A 269 -14.23 3.44 -4.48
CA LEU A 269 -13.38 2.54 -3.71
C LEU A 269 -14.10 1.24 -3.30
N GLN A 270 -15.44 1.23 -3.23
CA GLN A 270 -16.20 0.02 -2.93
C GLN A 270 -16.07 -1.02 -4.04
N ARG A 271 -15.70 -0.60 -5.25
CA ARG A 271 -15.38 -1.51 -6.36
C ARG A 271 -14.14 -2.35 -6.07
N GLY A 272 -13.10 -1.73 -5.48
CA GLY A 272 -11.91 -2.45 -5.02
C GLY A 272 -12.24 -3.35 -3.82
N ALA A 273 -13.03 -2.85 -2.86
CA ALA A 273 -13.46 -3.64 -1.71
C ALA A 273 -14.26 -4.88 -2.13
N ALA A 274 -15.18 -4.74 -3.09
CA ALA A 274 -15.93 -5.85 -3.66
C ALA A 274 -15.04 -6.83 -4.43
N TYR A 275 -13.98 -6.34 -5.09
CA TYR A 275 -13.01 -7.20 -5.77
C TYR A 275 -12.22 -8.04 -4.77
N VAL A 276 -11.68 -7.44 -3.71
CA VAL A 276 -11.01 -8.16 -2.62
C VAL A 276 -11.96 -9.16 -1.96
N GLN A 277 -13.19 -8.72 -1.65
CA GLN A 277 -14.22 -9.59 -1.10
C GLN A 277 -14.46 -10.80 -1.99
N SER A 278 -14.53 -10.63 -3.31
CA SER A 278 -14.79 -11.75 -4.23
C SER A 278 -13.72 -12.83 -4.15
N ILE A 279 -12.44 -12.45 -4.04
CA ILE A 279 -11.31 -13.38 -3.95
C ILE A 279 -11.29 -14.05 -2.59
N ILE A 280 -11.38 -13.28 -1.49
CA ILE A 280 -11.36 -13.84 -0.13
C ILE A 280 -12.56 -14.77 0.09
N SER A 281 -13.75 -14.39 -0.38
CA SER A 281 -14.94 -15.24 -0.27
C SER A 281 -14.80 -16.54 -1.06
N ALA A 282 -14.21 -16.49 -2.26
CA ALA A 282 -13.92 -17.69 -3.04
C ALA A 282 -12.89 -18.60 -2.34
N LEU A 283 -11.86 -18.01 -1.72
CA LEU A 283 -10.89 -18.77 -0.94
C LEU A 283 -11.57 -19.43 0.27
N MET A 284 -12.34 -18.68 1.05
CA MET A 284 -13.08 -19.18 2.23
C MET A 284 -14.07 -20.30 1.88
N ALA A 285 -14.65 -20.27 0.67
CA ALA A 285 -15.57 -21.31 0.19
C ALA A 285 -14.86 -22.53 -0.41
N SER A 286 -13.56 -22.45 -0.68
CA SER A 286 -12.77 -23.52 -1.30
C SER A 286 -12.19 -24.48 -0.26
N ASP A 287 -11.88 -25.71 -0.68
CA ASP A 287 -11.22 -26.71 0.17
C ASP A 287 -9.80 -26.29 0.61
N ALA A 288 -9.20 -25.31 -0.08
CA ALA A 288 -7.89 -24.76 0.26
C ALA A 288 -7.91 -23.83 1.49
N TRP A 289 -9.09 -23.34 1.93
CA TRP A 289 -9.22 -22.37 3.01
C TRP A 289 -8.49 -22.79 4.29
N LYS A 290 -8.67 -24.06 4.70
CA LYS A 290 -8.17 -24.60 5.97
C LYS A 290 -6.64 -24.60 6.08
N ASP A 291 -5.95 -24.61 4.95
CA ASP A 291 -4.49 -24.70 4.85
C ASP A 291 -3.86 -23.42 4.27
N SER A 292 -4.65 -22.34 4.15
CA SER A 292 -4.23 -21.09 3.53
C SER A 292 -4.15 -19.93 4.51
N ILE A 293 -3.23 -19.00 4.23
CA ILE A 293 -3.20 -17.66 4.83
C ILE A 293 -3.37 -16.65 3.70
N PHE A 294 -4.31 -15.71 3.85
CA PHE A 294 -4.45 -14.58 2.94
C PHE A 294 -3.87 -13.33 3.61
N ILE A 295 -2.91 -12.68 2.95
CA ILE A 295 -2.37 -11.38 3.38
C ILE A 295 -2.94 -10.30 2.45
N LEU A 296 -3.76 -9.43 3.03
CA LEU A 296 -4.22 -8.18 2.43
C LEU A 296 -3.38 -7.03 3.01
N THR A 297 -2.80 -6.21 2.14
CA THR A 297 -2.03 -5.02 2.51
C THR A 297 -2.30 -3.89 1.52
N TYR A 298 -1.74 -2.72 1.81
CA TYR A 298 -1.61 -1.60 0.89
C TYR A 298 -0.13 -1.40 0.56
N ASP A 299 0.18 -0.79 -0.59
CA ASP A 299 1.57 -0.47 -0.96
C ASP A 299 2.09 0.78 -0.24
N GLU A 300 1.26 1.80 -0.07
CA GLU A 300 1.62 3.05 0.64
C GLU A 300 0.40 3.79 1.22
N GLY A 301 0.64 4.86 2.01
CA GLY A 301 -0.36 5.58 2.81
C GLY A 301 -1.25 6.57 2.03
N GLY A 302 -0.88 6.93 0.81
CA GLY A 302 -1.66 7.73 -0.10
C GLY A 302 -1.78 9.17 0.32
N GLY A 303 -0.81 9.76 1.03
CA GLY A 303 -0.90 11.14 1.56
C GLY A 303 -2.17 11.43 2.39
N LEU A 304 -2.82 10.37 2.87
CA LEU A 304 -3.98 10.44 3.76
C LEU A 304 -3.48 10.46 5.19
N TYR A 305 -4.18 11.18 6.05
CA TYR A 305 -3.77 11.36 7.43
C TYR A 305 -3.61 10.01 8.13
N ASP A 306 -2.50 9.86 8.83
CA ASP A 306 -2.25 8.84 9.82
C ASP A 306 -1.61 9.51 11.04
N HIS A 307 -2.08 9.17 12.23
CA HIS A 307 -1.56 9.74 13.47
C HIS A 307 -0.29 9.04 13.94
N VAL A 308 0.02 7.84 13.43
CA VAL A 308 1.12 7.01 13.91
C VAL A 308 2.42 7.46 13.27
N PRO A 309 3.42 7.89 14.07
CA PRO A 309 4.75 8.21 13.56
C PRO A 309 5.40 7.00 12.87
N PRO A 310 6.13 7.24 11.78
CA PRO A 310 6.83 6.18 11.07
C PRO A 310 8.04 5.68 11.90
N VAL A 311 8.49 4.43 11.70
CA VAL A 311 9.60 3.81 12.47
C VAL A 311 10.88 3.63 11.64
N SER A 312 12.05 4.02 12.14
CA SER A 312 13.28 3.82 11.37
C SER A 312 13.74 2.36 11.36
N VAL A 313 14.03 1.83 10.16
CA VAL A 313 14.61 0.50 9.99
C VAL A 313 15.94 0.55 9.22
N PRO A 314 16.78 -0.50 9.29
CA PRO A 314 18.03 -0.55 8.54
C PRO A 314 17.81 -0.56 7.03
N LEU A 315 18.75 0.02 6.28
CA LEU A 315 18.76 -0.10 4.82
C LEU A 315 18.78 -1.60 4.42
N PRO A 316 17.93 -2.03 3.46
CA PRO A 316 17.84 -3.43 3.05
C PRO A 316 19.08 -3.87 2.26
N ASP A 317 19.83 -2.92 1.69
CA ASP A 317 21.02 -3.16 0.89
C ASP A 317 22.02 -1.98 0.98
N SER A 318 23.06 -2.02 0.15
CA SER A 318 24.10 -0.99 0.10
C SER A 318 23.71 0.25 -0.70
N TYR A 319 22.51 0.30 -1.27
CA TYR A 319 22.09 1.33 -2.20
C TYR A 319 21.17 2.34 -1.51
N GLY A 320 21.72 3.52 -1.24
CA GLY A 320 20.95 4.64 -0.72
C GLY A 320 19.99 5.23 -1.76
N PRO A 321 19.04 6.09 -1.32
CA PRO A 321 18.16 6.80 -2.25
C PRO A 321 18.92 7.55 -3.34
N GLY A 322 18.42 7.46 -4.57
CA GLY A 322 18.99 8.06 -5.76
C GLY A 322 20.21 7.33 -6.35
N GLN A 323 20.62 6.17 -5.83
CA GLN A 323 21.77 5.44 -6.39
C GLN A 323 21.44 4.55 -7.58
N CYS A 324 20.25 3.91 -7.59
CA CYS A 324 19.69 3.05 -8.65
C CYS A 324 20.74 2.42 -9.57
N PRO A 325 21.47 1.39 -9.12
CA PRO A 325 22.65 0.86 -9.80
C PRO A 325 22.30 -0.04 -11.00
N ASP A 326 21.11 0.12 -11.57
CA ASP A 326 20.64 -0.61 -12.73
C ASP A 326 21.45 -0.29 -14.01
N PRO A 327 21.50 -1.22 -14.97
CA PRO A 327 22.14 -0.98 -16.26
C PRO A 327 21.56 0.25 -16.98
N ASN A 328 22.44 1.18 -17.39
CA ASN A 328 22.13 2.45 -18.08
C ASN A 328 21.59 3.60 -17.19
N ASN A 329 21.95 3.63 -15.90
CA ASN A 329 21.74 4.79 -15.04
C ASN A 329 22.30 6.07 -15.70
N GLY A 330 21.44 7.09 -15.94
CA GLY A 330 21.82 8.38 -16.54
C GLY A 330 21.03 8.84 -17.78
N SER A 331 20.03 8.07 -18.25
CA SER A 331 19.08 8.57 -19.26
C SER A 331 17.99 9.44 -18.62
N ALA A 332 17.54 10.49 -19.32
CA ALA A 332 16.67 11.50 -18.72
C ALA A 332 15.36 10.91 -18.16
N ARG A 333 15.07 11.18 -16.87
CA ARG A 333 13.91 10.70 -16.08
C ARG A 333 14.02 9.29 -15.48
N TYR A 334 15.24 8.75 -15.42
CA TYR A 334 15.56 7.52 -14.70
C TYR A 334 16.29 7.84 -13.39
N CYS A 335 15.93 7.16 -12.30
CA CYS A 335 16.50 7.41 -10.96
C CYS A 335 16.42 8.91 -10.58
N ALA A 336 15.25 9.51 -10.79
CA ALA A 336 15.04 10.90 -10.45
C ALA A 336 15.15 11.07 -8.93
N THR A 337 16.06 11.94 -8.50
CA THR A 337 16.08 12.40 -7.11
C THR A 337 15.10 13.56 -6.94
N SER A 338 14.37 13.62 -5.83
CA SER A 338 13.60 14.81 -5.47
C SER A 338 14.52 16.03 -5.41
N ALA A 339 13.96 17.20 -5.70
CA ALA A 339 14.66 18.48 -5.54
C ALA A 339 15.07 18.76 -4.08
N VAL A 340 14.58 17.96 -3.12
CA VAL A 340 14.95 18.03 -1.70
C VAL A 340 16.27 17.28 -1.52
N GLY A 341 17.34 17.84 -2.09
CA GLY A 341 18.70 17.31 -2.00
C GLY A 341 19.13 17.18 -0.54
N GLY A 342 18.99 15.98 0.01
CA GLY A 342 19.40 15.61 1.34
C GLY A 342 19.78 14.15 1.35
N THR A 343 20.87 13.81 2.04
CA THR A 343 21.26 12.43 2.31
C THR A 343 20.29 11.80 3.30
N PHE A 344 19.07 11.49 2.85
CA PHE A 344 18.16 10.69 3.62
C PHE A 344 18.65 9.24 3.51
N ASN A 345 19.55 8.84 4.41
CA ASN A 345 19.95 7.42 4.55
C ASN A 345 18.84 6.62 5.25
N LEU A 346 17.58 6.93 4.94
CA LEU A 346 16.41 6.25 5.45
C LEU A 346 15.77 5.57 4.26
N THR A 347 15.92 4.26 4.20
CA THR A 347 14.96 3.41 3.50
C THR A 347 14.28 2.60 4.58
N GLY A 348 12.97 2.48 4.47
CA GLY A 348 12.15 1.82 5.47
C GLY A 348 11.57 2.80 6.48
N PHE A 349 10.25 2.96 6.41
CA PHE A 349 9.47 3.10 7.61
C PHE A 349 8.51 1.93 7.73
#